data_AF-A0A644XKB3-F1
#
_entry.id   AF-A0A644XKB3-F1
#
_cell.length_a   1.000
_cell.length_b   1.000
_cell.length_c   1.000
_cell.angle_alpha   90.00
_cell.angle_beta   90.00
_cell.angle_gamma   90.00
#
_symmetry.space_group_name_H-M   'P 1'
#
loop_
_entity.id
_entity.type
_entity.pdbx_description
1 polymer ?
#
loop_
_entity_poly.entity_id
_entity_poly.type
_entity_poly.pdbx_seq_one_letter_code
_entity_poly.pdbx_strand_id
1 'polypeptide(L)'
;MKTIKRKNFVLAALTGFGILTGSMLLIFGGALSEIRAQILLAGTVIASVVAAGFWLRGLSKLKIARLITENPILHINTAVISDLSGETAQPENIENTEVIVSYFGILLGEKIIKFNQDGIRLRTVEIGADFISFTCGTEKRTQIIRLLRPAIDPATLEQISERFRYETGITPTLLP
;
A
#
# COMPACT_ATOMS: atom_id res chain seq x y z
N MET A 1 -8.64 2.06 -2.81
CA MET A 1 -8.75 0.61 -3.17
C MET A 1 -9.20 0.30 -4.62
N LYS A 2 -10.21 0.99 -5.18
CA LYS A 2 -10.79 0.69 -6.51
C LYS A 2 -9.76 0.72 -7.66
N THR A 3 -8.88 1.71 -7.66
CA THR A 3 -7.85 1.88 -8.70
C THR A 3 -6.75 0.83 -8.64
N ILE A 4 -6.34 0.39 -7.44
CA ILE A 4 -5.36 -0.69 -7.26
C ILE A 4 -5.91 -1.98 -7.85
N LYS A 5 -7.20 -2.30 -7.59
CA LYS A 5 -7.87 -3.47 -8.18
C LYS A 5 -7.92 -3.39 -9.72
N ARG A 6 -8.27 -2.22 -10.28
CA ARG A 6 -8.30 -2.01 -11.74
C ARG A 6 -6.94 -2.21 -12.40
N LYS A 7 -5.88 -1.60 -11.86
CA LYS A 7 -4.51 -1.76 -12.37
C LYS A 7 -4.07 -3.22 -12.32
N ASN A 8 -4.37 -3.91 -11.23
CA ASN A 8 -4.01 -5.32 -11.06
C ASN A 8 -4.77 -6.25 -12.02
N PHE A 9 -6.05 -5.93 -12.29
CA PHE A 9 -6.86 -6.67 -13.26
C PHE A 9 -6.32 -6.54 -14.69
N VAL A 10 -5.90 -5.35 -15.11
CA VAL A 10 -5.30 -5.13 -16.44
C VAL A 10 -4.00 -5.93 -16.59
N LEU A 11 -3.16 -5.97 -15.56
CA LEU A 11 -1.92 -6.76 -15.58
C LEU A 11 -2.22 -8.27 -15.67
N ALA A 12 -3.23 -8.75 -14.92
CA ALA A 12 -3.67 -10.14 -15.00
C ALA A 12 -4.13 -10.52 -16.42
N ALA A 13 -4.93 -9.65 -17.05
CA ALA A 13 -5.42 -9.85 -18.41
C ALA A 13 -4.27 -9.88 -19.43
N LEU A 14 -3.30 -8.97 -19.31
CA LEU A 14 -2.10 -8.94 -20.18
C LEU A 14 -1.25 -10.21 -20.04
N THR A 15 -1.02 -10.67 -18.81
CA THR A 15 -0.32 -11.94 -18.55
C THR A 15 -1.07 -13.12 -19.17
N GLY A 16 -2.39 -13.21 -18.96
CA GLY A 16 -3.20 -14.28 -19.53
C GLY A 16 -3.20 -14.28 -21.06
N PHE A 17 -3.35 -13.11 -21.67
CA PHE A 17 -3.29 -12.95 -23.12
C PHE A 17 -1.93 -13.37 -23.67
N GLY A 18 -0.84 -12.91 -23.04
CA GLY A 18 0.52 -13.25 -23.44
C GLY A 18 0.81 -14.76 -23.39
N ILE A 19 0.37 -15.44 -22.33
CA ILE A 19 0.48 -16.90 -22.21
C ILE A 19 -0.32 -17.59 -23.32
N LEU A 20 -1.58 -17.20 -23.55
CA LEU A 20 -2.42 -17.77 -24.61
C LEU A 20 -1.79 -17.59 -25.99
N THR A 21 -1.34 -16.38 -26.33
CA THR A 21 -0.68 -16.10 -27.61
C THR A 21 0.64 -16.85 -27.75
N GLY A 22 1.43 -16.95 -26.68
CA GLY A 22 2.69 -17.71 -26.67
C GLY A 22 2.45 -19.22 -26.86
N SER A 23 1.48 -19.80 -26.16
CA SER A 23 1.08 -21.20 -26.33
C SER A 23 0.54 -21.48 -27.73
N MET A 24 -0.29 -20.58 -28.28
CA MET A 24 -0.80 -20.69 -29.65
C MET A 24 0.36 -20.67 -30.67
N LEU A 25 1.33 -19.76 -30.50
CA LEU A 25 2.52 -19.67 -31.35
C LEU A 25 3.44 -20.90 -31.20
N LEU A 26 3.53 -21.53 -30.02
CA LEU A 26 4.29 -22.77 -29.84
C LEU A 26 3.61 -23.97 -30.51
N ILE A 27 2.29 -24.09 -30.39
CA ILE A 27 1.52 -25.24 -30.91
C ILE A 27 1.39 -25.15 -32.43
N PHE A 28 1.09 -23.97 -32.98
CA PHE A 28 0.88 -23.77 -34.42
C PHE A 28 2.14 -23.31 -35.17
N GLY A 29 3.11 -22.69 -34.48
CA GLY A 29 4.34 -22.18 -35.09
C GLY A 29 5.38 -23.25 -35.43
N GLY A 30 5.18 -24.50 -35.02
CA GLY A 30 5.95 -25.65 -35.52
C GLY A 30 5.86 -25.83 -37.05
N ALA A 31 4.86 -25.21 -37.70
CA ALA A 31 4.72 -25.18 -39.16
C ALA A 31 5.38 -23.96 -39.85
N LEU A 32 5.77 -22.92 -39.10
CA LEU A 32 6.35 -21.67 -39.61
C LEU A 32 7.71 -21.42 -38.93
N SER A 33 8.72 -22.16 -39.38
CA SER A 33 10.13 -21.97 -38.99
C SER A 33 10.73 -20.70 -39.61
N GLU A 34 10.16 -19.54 -39.31
CA GLU A 34 10.72 -18.25 -39.66
C GLU A 34 11.33 -17.56 -38.44
N ILE A 35 12.53 -17.01 -38.60
CA ILE A 35 13.25 -16.21 -37.59
C ILE A 35 12.35 -15.11 -36.97
N ARG A 36 11.42 -14.56 -37.77
CA ARG A 36 10.43 -13.57 -37.31
C ARG A 36 9.48 -14.12 -36.24
N ALA A 37 9.01 -15.35 -36.40
CA ALA A 37 8.11 -16.00 -35.43
C ALA A 37 8.83 -16.28 -34.10
N GLN A 38 10.10 -16.67 -34.15
CA GLN A 38 10.93 -16.87 -32.96
C GLN A 38 11.17 -15.58 -32.19
N ILE A 39 11.44 -14.46 -32.88
CA ILE A 39 11.59 -13.14 -32.27
C ILE A 39 10.29 -12.70 -31.58
N LEU A 40 9.13 -12.89 -32.24
CA LEU A 40 7.83 -12.56 -31.67
C LEU A 40 7.49 -13.44 -30.45
N LEU A 41 7.80 -14.73 -30.51
CA LEU A 41 7.62 -15.65 -29.39
C LEU A 41 8.45 -15.20 -28.18
N ALA A 42 9.74 -14.95 -28.38
CA ALA A 42 10.64 -14.51 -27.31
C ALA A 42 10.15 -13.19 -26.69
N GLY A 43 9.77 -12.21 -27.51
CA GLY A 43 9.21 -10.95 -27.04
C GLY A 43 7.92 -11.13 -26.22
N THR A 44 7.02 -12.00 -26.68
CA THR A 44 5.75 -12.29 -25.99
C THR A 44 5.98 -12.95 -24.62
N VAL A 45 6.92 -13.91 -24.55
CA VAL A 45 7.27 -14.58 -23.29
C VAL A 45 7.87 -13.58 -22.30
N ILE A 46 8.84 -12.76 -22.72
CA ILE A 46 9.46 -11.75 -21.86
C ILE A 46 8.42 -10.76 -21.34
N ALA A 47 7.56 -10.22 -22.23
CA ALA A 47 6.50 -9.31 -21.84
C ALA A 47 5.51 -9.95 -20.84
N SER A 48 5.17 -11.22 -21.03
CA SER A 48 4.29 -11.98 -20.14
C SER A 48 4.89 -12.15 -18.74
N VAL A 49 6.18 -12.50 -18.66
CA VAL A 49 6.92 -12.65 -17.39
C VAL A 49 7.00 -11.31 -16.65
N VAL A 50 7.31 -10.22 -17.36
CA VAL A 50 7.34 -8.87 -16.77
C VAL A 50 5.97 -8.47 -16.25
N ALA A 51 4.91 -8.65 -17.04
CA ALA A 51 3.53 -8.37 -16.63
C ALA A 51 3.13 -9.20 -15.40
N ALA A 52 3.50 -10.49 -15.35
CA ALA A 52 3.24 -11.36 -14.22
C ALA A 52 3.94 -10.88 -12.94
N GLY A 53 5.20 -10.43 -13.04
CA GLY A 53 5.93 -9.85 -11.92
C GLY A 53 5.25 -8.59 -11.37
N PHE A 54 4.78 -7.70 -12.25
CA PHE A 54 4.00 -6.53 -11.83
C PHE A 54 2.65 -6.90 -11.21
N TRP A 55 1.98 -7.92 -11.76
CA TRP A 55 0.71 -8.43 -11.22
C TRP A 55 0.87 -8.99 -9.80
N LEU A 56 1.91 -9.80 -9.57
CA LEU A 56 2.25 -10.33 -8.24
C LEU A 56 2.50 -9.21 -7.22
N ARG A 57 3.22 -8.16 -7.62
CA ARG A 57 3.44 -6.97 -6.77
C ARG A 57 2.14 -6.23 -6.46
N GLY A 58 1.20 -6.18 -7.40
CA GLY A 58 -0.11 -5.57 -7.14
C GLY A 58 -1.00 -6.44 -6.24
N LEU A 59 -0.92 -7.76 -6.36
CA LEU A 59 -1.62 -8.69 -5.45
C LEU A 59 -1.14 -8.55 -4.00
N SER A 60 0.16 -8.43 -3.76
CA SER A 60 0.69 -8.21 -2.41
C SER A 60 0.20 -6.89 -1.83
N LYS A 61 0.15 -5.81 -2.62
CA LYS A 61 -0.45 -4.52 -2.21
C LYS A 61 -1.94 -4.67 -1.86
N LEU A 62 -2.71 -5.41 -2.64
CA LEU A 62 -4.13 -5.66 -2.35
C LEU A 62 -4.31 -6.46 -1.07
N LYS A 63 -3.48 -7.48 -0.84
CA LYS A 63 -3.50 -8.27 0.39
C LYS A 63 -3.27 -7.39 1.61
N ILE A 64 -2.28 -6.49 1.55
CA ILE A 64 -1.96 -5.58 2.67
C ILE A 64 -3.08 -4.55 2.87
N ALA A 65 -3.58 -3.93 1.80
CA ALA A 65 -4.71 -3.02 1.89
C ALA A 65 -5.95 -3.68 2.53
N ARG A 66 -6.20 -4.95 2.18
CA ARG A 66 -7.28 -5.74 2.75
C ARG A 66 -7.08 -5.98 4.25
N LEU A 67 -5.88 -6.40 4.67
CA LEU A 67 -5.56 -6.60 6.08
C LEU A 67 -5.77 -5.32 6.90
N ILE A 68 -5.35 -4.17 6.36
CA ILE A 68 -5.54 -2.86 7.01
C ILE A 68 -7.02 -2.50 7.12
N THR A 69 -7.80 -2.76 6.06
CA THR A 69 -9.23 -2.43 6.02
C THR A 69 -10.07 -3.35 6.91
N GLU A 70 -9.70 -4.62 7.04
CA GLU A 70 -10.43 -5.61 7.84
C GLU A 70 -10.13 -5.51 9.35
N ASN A 71 -9.02 -4.88 9.74
CA ASN A 71 -8.62 -4.71 11.14
C ASN A 71 -8.29 -3.23 11.46
N PRO A 72 -9.26 -2.31 11.34
CA PRO A 72 -9.02 -0.89 11.59
C PRO A 72 -8.89 -0.63 13.11
N ILE A 73 -7.76 -0.07 13.51
CA ILE A 73 -7.57 0.52 14.85
C ILE A 73 -8.20 1.92 14.87
N LEU A 74 -7.96 2.67 13.80
CA LEU A 74 -8.38 4.06 13.66
C LEU A 74 -8.87 4.28 12.24
N HIS A 75 -10.06 4.85 12.14
CA HIS A 75 -10.69 5.22 10.88
C HIS A 75 -11.01 6.71 10.92
N ILE A 76 -10.40 7.48 10.01
CA ILE A 76 -10.59 8.93 9.93
C ILE A 76 -11.04 9.26 8.50
N ASN A 77 -12.20 9.87 8.38
CA ASN A 77 -12.55 10.64 7.20
C ASN A 77 -11.90 12.02 7.35
N THR A 78 -11.03 12.41 6.42
CA THR A 78 -10.27 13.68 6.39
C THR A 78 -8.95 13.65 7.18
N ALA A 79 -7.88 13.19 6.55
CA ALA A 79 -6.54 13.54 7.02
C ALA A 79 -5.58 13.94 5.90
N VAL A 80 -4.90 15.06 6.11
CA VAL A 80 -3.83 15.58 5.24
C VAL A 80 -2.50 15.05 5.78
N ILE A 81 -1.65 14.46 4.92
CA ILE A 81 -0.32 14.01 5.35
C ILE A 81 0.67 15.18 5.25
N SER A 82 1.43 15.40 6.32
CA SER A 82 2.69 16.15 6.26
C SER A 82 3.85 15.16 6.46
N ASP A 83 4.46 14.70 5.37
CA ASP A 83 5.65 13.85 5.41
C ASP A 83 6.85 14.74 5.80
N LEU A 84 7.29 14.70 7.07
CA LEU A 84 8.41 15.51 7.61
C LEU A 84 9.80 14.99 7.19
N SER A 85 9.88 13.90 6.40
CA SER A 85 11.12 13.18 6.11
C SER A 85 11.80 13.61 4.79
N GLY A 86 11.26 14.60 4.08
CA GLY A 86 11.88 15.15 2.87
C GLY A 86 11.66 16.66 2.80
N GLU A 87 12.73 17.39 2.51
CA GLU A 87 12.83 18.86 2.44
C GLU A 87 11.97 19.51 1.32
N THR A 88 10.94 18.83 0.83
CA THR A 88 9.99 19.33 -0.16
C THR A 88 8.81 18.35 -0.22
N ALA A 89 7.92 18.42 0.76
CA ALA A 89 6.61 17.79 0.68
C ALA A 89 5.56 18.85 1.01
N GLN A 90 5.21 19.60 -0.03
CA GLN A 90 4.06 20.48 -0.05
C GLN A 90 2.83 19.67 0.40
N PRO A 91 1.97 20.21 1.29
CA PRO A 91 0.76 19.52 1.70
C PRO A 91 -0.06 19.22 0.45
N GLU A 92 -0.10 17.95 0.05
CA GLU A 92 -0.99 17.54 -1.03
C GLU A 92 -2.40 17.77 -0.51
N ASN A 93 -3.12 18.67 -1.20
CA ASN A 93 -4.45 19.12 -0.85
C ASN A 93 -5.43 17.97 -1.14
N ILE A 94 -5.44 16.99 -0.24
CA ILE A 94 -6.24 15.78 -0.33
C ILE A 94 -7.44 15.98 0.60
N GLU A 95 -8.31 16.93 0.24
CA GLU A 95 -9.63 17.02 0.85
C GLU A 95 -10.36 15.69 0.59
N ASN A 96 -10.88 15.08 1.66
CA ASN A 96 -11.77 13.90 1.62
C ASN A 96 -11.17 12.52 1.28
N THR A 97 -9.89 12.26 1.57
CA THR A 97 -9.40 10.85 1.53
C THR A 97 -9.59 10.15 2.86
N GLU A 98 -10.27 9.00 2.79
CA GLU A 98 -10.43 8.04 3.87
C GLU A 98 -9.07 7.47 4.31
N VAL A 99 -8.79 7.56 5.60
CA VAL A 99 -7.57 7.04 6.22
C VAL A 99 -7.93 5.92 7.17
N ILE A 100 -7.34 4.77 6.94
CA ILE A 100 -7.48 3.60 7.82
C ILE A 100 -6.10 3.26 8.36
N VAL A 101 -5.98 3.24 9.68
CA VAL A 101 -4.77 2.81 10.38
C VAL A 101 -5.06 1.48 11.06
N SER A 102 -4.15 0.54 10.90
CA SER A 102 -4.20 -0.80 11.46
C SER A 102 -2.83 -1.18 12.00
N TYR A 103 -2.75 -2.29 12.75
CA TYR A 103 -1.49 -2.92 13.15
C TYR A 103 -0.54 -3.10 11.96
N PHE A 104 -1.08 -3.41 10.77
CA PHE A 104 -0.32 -3.73 9.57
C PHE A 104 0.15 -2.52 8.75
N GLY A 105 -0.25 -1.30 9.11
CA GLY A 105 0.09 -0.08 8.37
C GLY A 105 -1.05 0.92 8.26
N ILE A 106 -0.81 1.95 7.44
CA ILE A 106 -1.77 3.01 7.10
C ILE A 106 -2.18 2.86 5.63
N LEU A 107 -3.48 2.88 5.38
CA LEU A 107 -4.08 3.00 4.06
C LEU A 107 -4.66 4.40 3.91
N LEU A 108 -4.10 5.17 2.97
CA LEU A 108 -4.59 6.50 2.57
C LEU A 108 -5.00 6.42 1.09
N GLY A 109 -6.29 6.22 0.82
CA GLY A 109 -6.82 6.13 -0.55
C GLY A 109 -6.19 5.01 -1.40
N GLU A 110 -5.12 5.35 -2.13
CA GLU A 110 -4.29 4.42 -2.92
C GLU A 110 -2.88 4.19 -2.35
N LYS A 111 -2.40 5.06 -1.45
CA LYS A 111 -1.09 4.96 -0.82
C LYS A 111 -1.19 4.00 0.37
N ILE A 112 -0.26 3.06 0.44
CA ILE A 112 -0.12 2.12 1.57
C ILE A 112 1.22 2.42 2.21
N ILE A 113 1.21 2.79 3.48
CA ILE A 113 2.41 2.96 4.28
C ILE A 113 2.50 1.77 5.23
N LYS A 114 3.50 0.91 5.00
CA LYS A 114 3.65 -0.33 5.76
C LYS A 114 4.44 -0.09 7.04
N PHE A 115 3.98 -0.72 8.12
CA PHE A 115 4.77 -0.95 9.32
C PHE A 115 4.27 -2.23 10.00
N ASN A 116 5.07 -2.78 10.91
CA ASN A 116 4.93 -4.13 11.46
C ASN A 116 4.90 -5.23 10.38
N GLN A 117 5.48 -4.93 9.21
CA GLN A 117 5.64 -5.83 8.06
C GLN A 117 7.01 -5.61 7.44
N ASP A 118 7.55 -6.62 6.78
CA ASP A 118 8.80 -6.51 6.01
C ASP A 118 10.00 -5.95 6.81
N GLY A 119 10.03 -6.18 8.14
CA GLY A 119 11.08 -5.70 9.04
C GLY A 119 10.97 -4.22 9.47
N ILE A 120 9.98 -3.48 8.95
CA ILE A 120 9.66 -2.12 9.37
C ILE A 120 8.76 -2.23 10.60
N ARG A 121 9.12 -1.59 11.72
CA ARG A 121 8.31 -1.61 12.95
C ARG A 121 7.74 -0.23 13.24
N LEU A 122 6.52 -0.19 13.77
CA LEU A 122 6.02 0.99 14.46
C LEU A 122 6.79 1.13 15.78
N ARG A 123 7.28 2.32 16.09
CA ARG A 123 8.09 2.58 17.30
C ARG A 123 7.34 3.44 18.30
N THR A 124 6.75 4.53 17.81
CA THR A 124 6.07 5.51 18.64
C THR A 124 4.86 6.04 17.90
N VAL A 125 3.80 6.32 18.65
CA VAL A 125 2.60 7.03 18.18
C VAL A 125 2.42 8.23 19.10
N GLU A 126 2.30 9.43 18.53
CA GLU A 126 2.00 10.63 19.30
C GLU A 126 0.70 11.23 18.78
N ILE A 127 -0.17 11.66 19.69
CA ILE A 127 -1.46 12.24 19.33
C ILE A 127 -1.52 13.65 19.91
N GLY A 128 -1.52 14.65 19.03
CA GLY A 128 -1.75 16.04 19.38
C GLY A 128 -3.20 16.47 19.12
N ALA A 129 -3.50 17.73 19.38
CA ALA A 129 -4.86 18.28 19.25
C ALA A 129 -5.43 18.15 17.82
N ASP A 130 -4.60 18.37 16.79
CA ASP A 130 -4.97 18.40 15.38
C ASP A 130 -4.15 17.42 14.50
N PHE A 131 -3.38 16.52 15.11
CA PHE A 131 -2.58 15.55 14.36
C PHE A 131 -2.31 14.24 15.12
N ILE A 132 -1.95 13.21 14.36
CA ILE A 132 -1.33 11.98 14.90
C ILE A 132 -0.03 11.73 14.14
N SER A 133 1.07 11.56 14.88
CA SER A 133 2.38 11.20 14.33
C SER A 133 2.65 9.70 14.53
N PHE A 134 3.23 9.07 13.51
CA PHE A 134 3.68 7.68 13.54
C PHE A 134 5.16 7.65 13.21
N THR A 135 5.96 7.24 14.19
CA THR A 135 7.38 6.96 13.96
C THR A 135 7.52 5.48 13.63
N CYS A 136 7.89 5.17 12.40
CA CYS A 136 8.12 3.80 11.96
C CYS A 136 9.45 3.66 11.24
N GLY A 137 10.00 2.44 11.16
CA GLY A 137 11.27 2.22 10.50
C GLY A 137 11.98 0.97 10.94
N THR A 138 13.22 0.82 10.45
CA THR A 138 14.16 -0.20 10.90
C THR A 138 15.02 0.37 12.03
N GLU A 139 16.01 -0.37 12.52
CA GLU A 139 17.00 0.16 13.49
C GLU A 139 17.88 1.26 12.91
N LYS A 140 18.13 1.22 11.59
CA LYS A 140 19.05 2.13 10.91
C LYS A 140 18.37 3.35 10.31
N ARG A 141 17.07 3.24 9.98
CA ARG A 141 16.31 4.29 9.31
C ARG A 141 14.92 4.39 9.88
N THR A 142 14.58 5.56 10.39
CA THR A 142 13.23 5.93 10.85
C THR A 142 12.60 6.92 9.87
N GLN A 143 11.27 6.89 9.82
CA GLN A 143 10.43 7.84 9.10
C GLN A 143 9.28 8.24 10.01
N ILE A 144 8.92 9.52 9.97
CA ILE A 144 7.81 10.10 10.72
C ILE A 144 6.71 10.43 9.73
N ILE A 145 5.52 9.90 9.97
CA ILE A 145 4.32 10.16 9.16
C ILE A 145 3.37 10.94 10.04
N ARG A 146 3.01 12.16 9.63
CA ARG A 146 2.03 12.98 10.36
C ARG A 146 0.71 13.02 9.60
N LEU A 147 -0.35 12.56 10.26
CA LEU A 147 -1.73 12.67 9.79
C LEU A 147 -2.40 13.85 10.49
N LEU A 148 -2.66 14.94 9.75
CA LEU A 148 -3.45 16.07 10.23
C LEU A 148 -4.92 15.67 10.27
N ARG A 149 -5.67 16.10 11.27
CA ARG A 149 -7.06 15.67 11.46
C ARG A 149 -7.84 16.64 12.34
N PRO A 150 -9.18 16.63 12.28
CA PRO A 150 -10.01 17.34 13.23
C PRO A 150 -9.80 16.81 14.67
N ALA A 151 -10.06 17.66 15.65
CA ALA A 151 -10.08 17.28 17.06
C ALA A 151 -11.05 16.11 17.29
N ILE A 152 -10.63 15.10 18.06
CA ILE A 152 -11.57 14.08 18.55
C ILE A 152 -12.10 14.52 19.89
N ASP A 153 -13.33 14.10 20.13
CA ASP A 153 -13.82 13.86 21.48
C ASP A 153 -12.80 13.04 22.32
N PRO A 154 -12.42 13.52 23.52
CA PRO A 154 -11.47 12.85 24.41
C PRO A 154 -11.84 11.41 24.77
N ALA A 155 -13.13 11.07 24.90
CA ALA A 155 -13.54 9.71 25.23
C ALA A 155 -13.28 8.74 24.06
N THR A 156 -13.46 9.22 22.82
CA THR A 156 -13.08 8.46 21.62
C THR A 156 -11.56 8.31 21.50
N LEU A 157 -10.79 9.33 21.90
CA LEU A 157 -9.33 9.29 21.92
C LEU A 157 -8.76 8.26 22.90
N GLU A 158 -9.38 8.12 24.07
CA GLU A 158 -9.02 7.10 25.05
C GLU A 158 -9.25 5.68 24.50
N GLN A 159 -10.40 5.45 23.85
CA GLN A 159 -10.69 4.16 23.20
C GLN A 159 -9.68 3.82 22.11
N ILE A 160 -9.32 4.80 21.28
CA ILE A 160 -8.29 4.63 20.24
C ILE A 160 -6.94 4.29 20.89
N SER A 161 -6.58 4.99 21.97
CA SER A 161 -5.30 4.79 22.66
C SER A 161 -5.19 3.39 23.27
N GLU A 162 -6.26 2.93 23.91
CA GLU A 162 -6.37 1.58 24.45
C GLU A 162 -6.30 0.52 23.35
N ARG A 163 -6.96 0.76 22.21
CA ARG A 163 -6.92 -0.17 21.08
C ARG A 163 -5.52 -0.25 20.46
N PHE A 164 -4.82 0.88 20.32
CA PHE A 164 -3.40 0.89 19.92
C PHE A 164 -2.54 0.09 20.89
N ARG A 165 -2.73 0.28 22.20
CA ARG A 165 -1.99 -0.47 23.22
C ARG A 165 -2.24 -1.98 23.13
N TYR A 166 -3.49 -2.39 22.97
CA TYR A 166 -3.85 -3.81 22.89
C TYR A 166 -3.39 -4.47 21.59
N GLU A 167 -3.58 -3.82 20.44
CA GLU A 167 -3.26 -4.42 19.14
C GLU A 167 -1.77 -4.31 18.79
N THR A 168 -1.11 -3.20 19.14
CA THR A 168 0.28 -2.92 18.73
C THR A 168 1.30 -3.05 19.87
N GLY A 169 0.86 -3.05 21.12
CA GLY A 169 1.74 -2.97 22.29
C GLY A 169 2.33 -1.58 22.55
N ILE A 170 2.03 -0.59 21.70
CA ILE A 170 2.53 0.78 21.81
C ILE A 170 1.44 1.63 22.45
N THR A 171 1.78 2.26 23.58
CA THR A 171 0.93 3.27 24.20
C THR A 171 1.15 4.61 23.51
N PRO A 172 0.10 5.21 22.91
CA PRO A 172 0.24 6.53 22.30
C PRO A 172 0.56 7.59 23.34
N THR A 173 1.48 8.50 23.02
CA THR A 173 1.78 9.67 23.85
C THR A 173 0.83 10.79 23.49
N LEU A 174 0.05 11.27 24.45
CA LEU A 174 -0.80 12.44 24.27
C LEU A 174 0.05 13.72 24.40
N LEU A 175 0.07 14.53 23.36
CA LEU A 175 0.73 15.84 23.35
C LEU A 175 -0.31 16.93 23.69
N PRO A 176 0.05 17.91 24.53
CA PRO A 176 -0.83 19.02 24.90
C PRO A 176 -1.15 19.95 23.73
#